data_AF-A0A147KHQ7-F1
#
_entry.id   AF-A0A147KHQ7-F1
#
_cell.length_a   1.000
_cell.length_b   1.000
_cell.length_c   1.000
_cell.angle_alpha   90.00
_cell.angle_beta   90.00
_cell.angle_gamma   90.00
#
_symmetry.space_group_name_H-M   'P 1'
#
loop_
_entity.id
_entity.type
_entity.pdbx_description
1 polymer ?
#
loop_
_entity_poly.entity_id
_entity_poly.type
_entity_poly.pdbx_seq_one_letter_code
_entity_poly.pdbx_strand_id
1 'polypeptide(L)'
;MTTPVTRQECAARDAADPLAPFRDEFVLPEGVVYLDGNSLGALPRATPARVAQVVEREWGQRLIASWNEAGWWDKPRTLGALLAPLVGAGADEVVVGDGTSANLFKTLVAALRLNPGRRVVVAEAGNFPTDRYIAQGVVELFDGASVRPVDVDDTAALTAALEPGDAAV
;
A
#
# COMPACT_ATOMS: atom_id res chain seq x y z
N MET A 1 -20.40 -34.33 5.20
CA MET A 1 -21.11 -33.27 4.46
C MET A 1 -21.48 -32.19 5.45
N THR A 2 -20.82 -31.03 5.40
CA THR A 2 -21.23 -29.85 6.16
C THR A 2 -22.53 -29.32 5.55
N THR A 3 -23.55 -29.09 6.38
CA THR A 3 -24.77 -28.42 5.96
C THR A 3 -24.40 -27.04 5.36
N PRO A 4 -24.90 -26.67 4.18
CA PRO A 4 -24.62 -25.35 3.62
C PRO A 4 -25.10 -24.25 4.56
N VAL A 5 -24.32 -23.19 4.70
CA VAL A 5 -24.68 -22.02 5.51
C VAL A 5 -25.98 -21.41 4.97
N THR A 6 -26.94 -21.20 5.87
CA THR A 6 -28.26 -20.63 5.58
C THR A 6 -28.26 -19.11 5.68
N ARG A 7 -29.24 -18.45 5.04
CA ARG A 7 -29.44 -16.99 5.18
C ARG A 7 -29.63 -16.56 6.63
N GLN A 8 -30.32 -17.37 7.44
CA GLN A 8 -30.56 -17.08 8.85
C GLN A 8 -29.26 -17.09 9.65
N GLU A 9 -28.36 -18.03 9.36
CA GLU A 9 -27.03 -18.07 9.98
C GLU A 9 -26.17 -16.87 9.58
N CYS A 10 -26.22 -16.42 8.32
CA CYS A 10 -25.55 -15.18 7.92
C CYS A 10 -26.09 -13.96 8.69
N ALA A 11 -27.42 -13.80 8.77
CA ALA A 11 -28.03 -12.69 9.50
C ALA A 11 -27.70 -12.72 11.00
N ALA A 12 -27.60 -13.91 11.60
CA ALA A 12 -27.17 -14.06 12.98
C ALA A 12 -25.70 -13.66 13.19
N ARG A 13 -24.83 -13.92 12.20
CA ARG A 13 -23.43 -13.46 12.21
C ARG A 13 -23.34 -11.94 12.06
N ASP A 14 -24.10 -11.35 11.14
CA ASP A 14 -24.16 -9.89 10.97
C ASP A 14 -24.61 -9.20 12.26
N ALA A 15 -25.62 -9.75 12.95
CA ALA A 15 -26.13 -9.21 14.21
C ALA A 15 -25.13 -9.32 15.38
N ALA A 16 -24.18 -10.25 15.30
CA ALA A 16 -23.16 -10.50 16.33
C ALA A 16 -21.81 -9.85 16.00
N ASP A 17 -21.66 -9.24 14.83
CA ASP A 17 -20.39 -8.66 14.37
C ASP A 17 -20.06 -7.36 15.13
N PRO A 18 -18.99 -7.33 15.95
CA PRO A 18 -18.60 -6.11 16.67
C PRO A 18 -18.11 -4.99 15.72
N LEU A 19 -17.82 -5.31 14.46
CA LEU A 19 -17.39 -4.34 13.44
C LEU A 19 -18.54 -3.78 12.60
N ALA A 20 -19.76 -4.28 12.77
CA ALA A 20 -20.93 -3.83 12.02
C ALA A 20 -21.11 -2.28 12.00
N PRO A 21 -20.84 -1.53 13.10
CA PRO A 21 -20.94 -0.07 13.07
C PRO A 21 -20.01 0.62 12.08
N PHE A 22 -18.85 0.05 11.75
CA PHE A 22 -17.91 0.67 10.80
C PHE A 22 -18.48 0.73 9.37
N ARG A 23 -19.44 -0.12 9.03
CA ARG A 23 -20.14 -0.06 7.74
C ARG A 23 -20.77 1.32 7.50
N ASP A 24 -21.25 1.97 8.55
CA ASP A 24 -21.92 3.28 8.45
C ASP A 24 -20.94 4.43 8.16
N GLU A 25 -19.64 4.20 8.32
CA GLU A 25 -18.58 5.14 7.94
C GLU A 25 -18.37 5.23 6.42
N PHE A 26 -18.99 4.35 5.63
CA PHE A 26 -18.82 4.31 4.17
C PHE A 26 -20.10 4.72 3.43
N VAL A 27 -19.90 5.31 2.25
CA VAL A 27 -20.97 5.58 1.29
C VAL A 27 -21.03 4.38 0.34
N LEU A 28 -22.09 3.57 0.48
CA LEU A 28 -22.34 2.40 -0.35
C LEU A 28 -23.62 2.62 -1.18
N PRO A 29 -23.60 2.42 -2.51
CA PRO A 29 -24.80 2.52 -3.32
C PRO A 29 -25.86 1.50 -2.93
N GLU A 30 -27.13 1.90 -2.95
CA GLU A 30 -28.25 0.98 -2.70
C GLU A 30 -28.29 -0.15 -3.74
N GLY A 31 -28.55 -1.37 -3.28
CA GLY A 31 -28.65 -2.55 -4.15
C GLY A 31 -27.31 -3.10 -4.67
N VAL A 32 -26.18 -2.48 -4.33
CA VAL A 32 -24.85 -2.96 -4.76
C VAL A 32 -24.18 -3.78 -3.67
N VAL A 33 -23.82 -5.02 -4.01
CA VAL A 33 -22.91 -5.85 -3.20
C VAL A 33 -21.49 -5.65 -3.74
N TYR A 34 -20.74 -4.75 -3.10
CA TYR A 34 -19.43 -4.33 -3.58
C TYR A 34 -18.32 -5.27 -3.09
N LEU A 35 -17.83 -6.14 -3.97
CA LEU A 35 -16.82 -7.18 -3.70
C LEU A 35 -15.47 -6.91 -4.40
N ASP A 36 -15.15 -5.65 -4.69
CA ASP A 36 -13.92 -5.24 -5.40
C ASP A 36 -13.15 -4.15 -4.63
N GLY A 37 -13.31 -4.14 -3.30
CA GLY A 37 -12.67 -3.17 -2.40
C GLY A 37 -11.14 -3.30 -2.32
N ASN A 38 -10.59 -4.44 -2.75
CA ASN A 38 -9.15 -4.67 -2.89
C ASN A 38 -8.53 -3.91 -4.06
N SER A 39 -9.33 -3.54 -5.07
CA SER A 39 -8.89 -2.74 -6.21
C SER A 39 -9.10 -1.25 -5.91
N LEU A 40 -10.29 -0.88 -5.45
CA LEU A 40 -10.63 0.48 -5.02
C LEU A 40 -11.49 0.46 -3.75
N GLY A 41 -10.98 1.02 -2.67
CA GLY A 41 -11.75 1.12 -1.42
C GLY A 41 -13.04 1.95 -1.60
N ALA A 42 -14.12 1.52 -0.94
CA ALA A 42 -15.35 2.29 -0.88
C ALA A 42 -15.10 3.67 -0.25
N LEU A 43 -15.85 4.69 -0.69
CA LEU A 43 -15.67 6.07 -0.23
C LEU A 43 -16.04 6.22 1.26
N PRO A 44 -15.11 6.65 2.13
CA PRO A 44 -15.46 7.03 3.49
C PRO A 44 -16.35 8.29 3.49
N ARG A 45 -17.38 8.31 4.33
CA ARG A 45 -18.37 9.39 4.44
C ARG A 45 -17.74 10.74 4.79
N ALA A 46 -16.63 10.74 5.54
CA ALA A 46 -15.92 11.96 5.93
C ALA A 46 -15.12 12.59 4.78
N THR A 47 -14.75 11.81 3.76
CA THR A 47 -13.81 12.25 2.71
C THR A 47 -14.29 13.48 1.93
N PRO A 48 -15.55 13.57 1.44
CA PRO A 48 -15.99 14.75 0.68
C PRO A 48 -15.86 16.06 1.45
N ALA A 49 -16.28 16.10 2.72
CA ALA A 49 -16.19 17.29 3.55
C ALA A 49 -14.73 17.66 3.84
N ARG A 50 -13.86 16.66 4.07
CA ARG A 50 -12.44 16.90 4.30
C ARG A 50 -11.75 17.46 3.05
N VAL A 51 -12.06 16.93 1.86
CA VAL A 51 -11.54 17.44 0.58
C VAL A 51 -12.02 18.88 0.34
N ALA A 52 -13.31 19.17 0.55
CA ALA A 52 -13.85 20.52 0.44
C ALA A 52 -13.13 21.49 1.38
N GLN A 53 -12.85 21.10 2.63
CA GLN A 53 -12.08 21.92 3.56
C GLN A 53 -10.66 22.25 3.04
N VAL A 54 -9.95 21.26 2.48
CA VAL A 54 -8.62 21.47 1.91
C VAL A 54 -8.68 22.45 0.74
N VAL A 55 -9.66 22.30 -0.16
CA VAL A 55 -9.77 23.13 -1.36
C VAL A 55 -10.27 24.54 -1.04
N GLU A 56 -11.40 24.66 -0.35
CA GLU A 56 -12.09 25.94 -0.16
C GLU A 56 -11.46 26.80 0.92
N ARG A 57 -10.98 26.20 2.01
CA ARG A 57 -10.50 26.94 3.19
C ARG A 57 -8.99 26.98 3.24
N GLU A 58 -8.35 25.81 3.29
CA GLU A 58 -6.89 25.74 3.43
C GLU A 58 -6.23 26.38 2.20
N TRP A 59 -6.48 25.83 1.01
CA TRP A 59 -5.93 26.40 -0.22
C TRP A 59 -6.59 27.73 -0.59
N GLY A 60 -7.92 27.76 -0.74
CA GLY A 60 -8.63 28.90 -1.30
C GLY A 60 -8.51 30.20 -0.50
N GLN A 61 -8.37 30.13 0.83
CA GLN A 61 -8.33 31.33 1.69
C GLN A 61 -6.97 31.57 2.33
N ARG A 62 -6.23 30.52 2.72
CA ARG A 62 -4.95 30.68 3.42
C ARG A 62 -3.75 30.63 2.48
N LEU A 63 -3.92 30.09 1.26
CA LEU A 63 -2.89 30.05 0.23
C LEU A 63 -1.59 29.40 0.77
N ILE A 64 -0.44 30.04 0.55
CA ILE A 64 0.87 29.54 0.98
C ILE A 64 0.98 29.35 2.50
N ALA A 65 0.19 30.07 3.30
CA ALA A 65 0.23 29.95 4.76
C ALA A 65 -0.18 28.54 5.24
N SER A 66 -0.99 27.81 4.46
CA SER A 66 -1.41 26.44 4.77
C SER A 66 -0.29 25.43 4.87
N TRP A 67 0.89 25.70 4.29
CA TRP A 67 2.08 24.88 4.53
C TRP A 67 2.34 24.65 6.03
N ASN A 68 2.15 25.71 6.82
CA ASN A 68 2.36 25.70 8.26
C ASN A 68 1.03 25.62 9.01
N GLU A 69 0.08 26.52 8.72
CA GLU A 69 -1.14 26.66 9.51
C GLU A 69 -2.10 25.46 9.40
N ALA A 70 -2.16 24.82 8.23
CA ALA A 70 -2.92 23.60 8.02
C ALA A 70 -2.05 22.33 8.11
N GLY A 71 -0.78 22.51 8.51
CA GLY A 71 0.21 21.46 8.70
C GLY A 71 0.52 20.65 7.44
N TRP A 72 0.39 21.21 6.23
CA TRP A 72 0.65 20.47 4.99
C TRP A 72 2.08 19.92 4.95
N TRP A 73 3.05 20.67 5.50
CA TRP A 73 4.44 20.23 5.61
C TRP A 73 4.60 18.90 6.38
N ASP A 74 3.82 18.71 7.44
CA ASP A 74 3.94 17.56 8.34
C ASP A 74 3.03 16.39 7.96
N LYS A 75 2.11 16.57 7.00
CA LYS A 75 1.13 15.52 6.61
C LYS A 75 1.78 14.19 6.23
N PRO A 76 2.84 14.14 5.40
CA PRO A 76 3.45 12.86 5.03
C PRO A 76 3.88 12.02 6.25
N ARG A 77 4.45 12.68 7.27
CA ARG A 77 4.94 12.00 8.50
C ARG A 77 3.81 11.66 9.45
N THR A 78 2.89 12.60 9.67
CA THR A 78 1.75 12.37 10.59
C THR A 78 0.81 11.29 10.07
N LEU A 79 0.58 11.22 8.75
CA LEU A 79 -0.14 10.10 8.13
C LEU A 79 0.65 8.79 8.22
N GLY A 80 1.97 8.86 8.03
CA GLY A 80 2.86 7.70 8.21
C GLY A 80 2.78 7.11 9.61
N ALA A 81 2.87 7.95 10.64
CA ALA A 81 2.73 7.55 12.04
C ALA A 81 1.38 6.89 12.35
N LEU A 82 0.29 7.31 11.67
CA LEU A 82 -1.02 6.67 11.80
C LEU A 82 -1.07 5.27 11.16
N LEU A 83 -0.32 5.04 10.08
CA LEU A 83 -0.26 3.75 9.38
C LEU A 83 0.76 2.78 9.99
N ALA A 84 1.79 3.29 10.67
CA ALA A 84 2.90 2.49 11.18
C ALA A 84 2.48 1.26 12.00
N PRO A 85 1.48 1.33 12.92
CA PRO A 85 1.02 0.15 13.67
C PRO A 85 0.39 -0.94 12.79
N LEU A 86 -0.14 -0.60 11.62
CA LEU A 86 -0.76 -1.56 10.70
C LEU A 86 0.28 -2.39 9.94
N VAL A 87 1.52 -1.91 9.85
CA VAL A 87 2.63 -2.56 9.13
C VAL A 87 3.76 -2.99 10.07
N GLY A 88 3.58 -2.86 11.38
CA GLY A 88 4.56 -3.28 12.39
C GLY A 88 5.79 -2.36 12.50
N ALA A 89 5.67 -1.09 12.11
CA ALA A 89 6.75 -0.12 12.11
C ALA A 89 6.63 0.91 13.24
N GLY A 90 7.73 1.59 13.55
CA GLY A 90 7.78 2.77 14.41
C GLY A 90 7.14 4.01 13.79
N ALA A 91 6.74 4.96 14.63
CA ALA A 91 6.01 6.16 14.20
C ALA A 91 6.83 7.06 13.22
N ASP A 92 8.15 6.95 13.23
CA ASP A 92 9.09 7.67 12.40
C ASP A 92 9.66 6.84 11.23
N GLU A 93 9.21 5.59 11.07
CA GLU A 93 9.69 4.67 10.03
C GLU A 93 8.83 4.66 8.75
N VAL A 94 7.66 5.33 8.77
CA VAL A 94 6.73 5.38 7.63
C VAL A 94 6.48 6.82 7.21
N VAL A 95 6.46 7.07 5.90
CA VAL A 95 6.08 8.34 5.29
C VAL A 95 5.08 8.09 4.17
N VAL A 96 3.97 8.83 4.15
CA VAL A 96 2.96 8.77 3.09
C VAL A 96 3.26 9.79 2.01
N GLY A 97 3.50 9.33 0.79
CA GLY A 97 3.74 10.18 -0.37
C GLY A 97 3.89 9.38 -1.66
N ASP A 98 3.79 10.08 -2.80
CA ASP A 98 3.89 9.51 -4.14
C ASP A 98 2.91 8.34 -4.40
N GLY A 99 3.25 7.46 -5.36
CA GLY A 99 2.55 6.21 -5.61
C GLY A 99 3.47 5.01 -5.48
N THR A 100 2.89 3.81 -5.40
CA THR A 100 3.62 2.54 -5.19
C THR A 100 4.81 2.37 -6.13
N SER A 101 4.64 2.56 -7.44
CA SER A 101 5.72 2.41 -8.42
C SER A 101 6.89 3.37 -8.19
N ALA A 102 6.61 4.62 -7.82
CA ALA A 102 7.65 5.62 -7.55
C ALA A 102 8.41 5.31 -6.26
N ASN A 103 7.71 4.85 -5.22
CA ASN A 103 8.35 4.45 -3.98
C ASN A 103 9.17 3.16 -4.15
N LEU A 104 8.66 2.20 -4.92
CA LEU A 104 9.41 0.99 -5.27
C LEU A 104 10.72 1.35 -6.01
N PHE A 105 10.65 2.23 -7.01
CA PHE A 105 11.83 2.71 -7.72
C PHE A 105 12.89 3.28 -6.75
N LYS A 106 12.48 4.17 -5.83
CA LYS A 106 13.39 4.76 -4.84
C LYS A 106 14.01 3.69 -3.94
N THR A 107 13.21 2.75 -3.47
CA THR A 107 13.66 1.65 -2.61
C THR A 107 14.70 0.78 -3.30
N LEU A 108 14.46 0.35 -4.54
CA LEU A 108 15.41 -0.49 -5.29
C LEU A 108 16.71 0.26 -5.61
N VAL A 109 16.61 1.51 -6.05
CA VAL A 109 17.79 2.36 -6.29
C VAL A 109 18.60 2.54 -5.01
N ALA A 110 17.96 2.77 -3.87
CA ALA A 110 18.63 2.89 -2.58
C ALA A 110 19.31 1.58 -2.18
N ALA A 111 18.60 0.44 -2.28
CA ALA A 111 19.12 -0.87 -1.93
C ALA A 111 20.37 -1.26 -2.76
N LEU A 112 20.33 -1.09 -4.08
CA LEU A 112 21.47 -1.38 -4.96
C LEU A 112 22.67 -0.46 -4.70
N ARG A 113 22.45 0.79 -4.30
CA ARG A 113 23.53 1.71 -3.91
C ARG A 113 24.15 1.35 -2.56
N LEU A 114 23.32 0.91 -1.60
CA LEU A 114 23.78 0.52 -0.27
C LEU A 114 24.58 -0.79 -0.29
N ASN A 115 24.33 -1.67 -1.27
CA ASN A 115 25.04 -2.95 -1.41
C ASN A 115 25.67 -3.11 -2.80
N PRO A 116 26.75 -2.36 -3.12
CA PRO A 116 27.30 -2.31 -4.48
C PRO A 116 27.87 -3.64 -5.00
N GLY A 117 28.15 -4.60 -4.11
CA GLY A 117 28.60 -5.95 -4.43
C GLY A 117 27.46 -6.92 -4.79
N ARG A 118 26.20 -6.53 -4.56
CA ARG A 118 25.00 -7.30 -4.86
C ARG A 118 24.26 -6.66 -6.03
N ARG A 119 24.08 -7.42 -7.11
CA ARG A 119 23.57 -6.93 -8.40
C ARG A 119 22.33 -7.68 -8.88
N VAL A 120 21.83 -8.62 -8.09
CA VAL A 120 20.61 -9.35 -8.43
C VAL A 120 19.46 -8.80 -7.59
N VAL A 121 18.40 -8.38 -8.27
CA VAL A 121 17.10 -8.11 -7.67
C VAL A 121 16.25 -9.37 -7.85
N VAL A 122 15.92 -10.04 -6.75
CA VAL A 122 15.03 -11.21 -6.79
C VAL A 122 13.59 -10.71 -6.81
N ALA A 123 12.78 -11.21 -7.73
CA ALA A 123 11.38 -10.80 -7.86
C ALA A 123 10.46 -12.00 -8.10
N GLU A 124 9.22 -11.97 -7.62
CA GLU A 124 8.25 -13.02 -7.95
C GLU A 124 7.92 -13.00 -9.46
N ALA A 125 7.86 -14.18 -10.09
CA ALA A 125 7.46 -14.30 -11.49
C ALA A 125 6.01 -13.86 -11.75
N GLY A 126 5.14 -14.04 -10.76
CA GLY A 126 3.72 -13.65 -10.73
C GLY A 126 3.45 -12.22 -10.26
N ASN A 127 4.48 -11.44 -9.89
CA ASN A 127 4.29 -10.08 -9.36
C ASN A 127 3.47 -9.20 -10.31
N PHE A 128 2.76 -8.25 -9.71
CA PHE A 128 1.95 -7.29 -10.45
C PHE A 128 2.80 -6.58 -11.52
N PRO A 129 2.25 -6.31 -12.73
CA PRO A 129 3.07 -5.89 -13.86
C PRO A 129 3.94 -4.65 -13.61
N THR A 130 3.45 -3.65 -12.85
CA THR A 130 4.23 -2.43 -12.60
C THR A 130 5.50 -2.70 -11.80
N ASP A 131 5.45 -3.59 -10.82
CA ASP A 131 6.59 -3.95 -9.97
C ASP A 131 7.72 -4.55 -10.81
N ARG A 132 7.35 -5.42 -11.76
CA ARG A 132 8.29 -6.03 -12.72
C ARG A 132 8.91 -4.98 -13.64
N TYR A 133 8.11 -4.07 -14.20
CA TYR A 133 8.61 -3.02 -15.10
C TYR A 133 9.53 -2.04 -14.36
N ILE A 134 9.19 -1.69 -13.12
CA ILE A 134 10.03 -0.83 -12.29
C ILE A 134 11.34 -1.54 -11.95
N ALA A 135 11.32 -2.80 -11.52
CA ALA A 135 12.54 -3.56 -11.23
C ALA A 135 13.44 -3.68 -12.47
N GLN A 136 12.86 -3.99 -13.64
CA GLN A 136 13.58 -4.05 -14.92
C GLN A 136 14.21 -2.70 -15.28
N GLY A 137 13.43 -1.61 -15.23
CA GLY A 137 13.94 -0.27 -15.52
C GLY A 137 15.00 0.18 -14.53
N VAL A 138 14.92 -0.21 -13.26
CA VAL A 138 15.95 0.10 -12.26
C VAL A 138 17.25 -0.62 -12.57
N VAL A 139 17.23 -1.94 -12.85
CA VAL A 139 18.48 -2.68 -13.07
C VAL A 139 19.22 -2.22 -14.33
N GLU A 140 18.53 -1.68 -15.33
CA GLU A 140 19.16 -1.06 -16.52
C GLU A 140 20.01 0.18 -16.17
N LEU A 141 19.80 0.80 -15.01
CA LEU A 141 20.59 1.94 -14.55
C LEU A 141 21.88 1.54 -13.82
N PHE A 142 22.11 0.25 -13.59
CA PHE A 142 23.25 -0.25 -12.81
C PHE A 142 24.01 -1.32 -13.58
N ASP A 143 25.29 -1.06 -13.86
CA ASP A 143 26.15 -2.00 -14.58
C ASP A 143 26.17 -3.38 -13.91
N GLY A 144 25.92 -4.42 -14.71
CA GLY A 144 25.90 -5.81 -14.26
C GLY A 144 24.71 -6.17 -13.36
N ALA A 145 23.73 -5.28 -13.17
CA ALA A 145 22.52 -5.60 -12.44
C ALA A 145 21.51 -6.37 -13.30
N SER A 146 20.70 -7.22 -12.65
CA SER A 146 19.68 -8.02 -13.32
C SER A 146 18.53 -8.35 -12.37
N VAL A 147 17.36 -8.66 -12.95
CA VAL A 147 16.22 -9.21 -12.21
C VAL A 147 16.22 -10.74 -12.35
N ARG A 148 16.08 -11.44 -11.24
CA ARG A 148 15.87 -12.89 -11.19
C ARG A 148 14.43 -13.18 -10.81
N PRO A 149 13.57 -13.61 -11.76
CA PRO A 149 12.22 -14.05 -11.44
C PRO A 149 12.26 -15.40 -10.72
N VAL A 150 11.43 -15.56 -9.69
CA VAL A 150 11.31 -16.77 -8.87
C VAL A 150 9.84 -17.13 -8.71
N ASP A 151 9.54 -18.43 -8.73
CA ASP A 151 8.24 -18.95 -8.33
C ASP A 151 8.20 -19.07 -6.80
N VAL A 152 7.35 -18.30 -6.13
CA VAL A 152 7.25 -18.27 -4.67
C VAL A 152 6.51 -19.48 -4.10
N ASP A 153 5.72 -20.18 -4.92
CA ASP A 153 5.07 -21.42 -4.53
C ASP A 153 6.09 -22.57 -4.43
N ASP A 154 7.22 -22.46 -5.15
CA ASP A 154 8.40 -23.31 -4.97
C ASP A 154 9.31 -22.74 -3.87
N THR A 155 8.95 -23.03 -2.63
CA THR A 155 9.72 -22.61 -1.43
C THR A 155 11.20 -23.02 -1.45
N ALA A 156 11.55 -24.12 -2.12
CA ALA A 156 12.94 -24.56 -2.25
C ALA A 156 13.68 -23.68 -3.27
N ALA A 157 13.07 -23.38 -4.41
CA ALA A 157 13.60 -22.43 -5.39
C ALA A 157 13.73 -21.02 -4.79
N LEU A 158 12.75 -20.56 -4.01
CA LEU A 158 12.82 -19.28 -3.31
C LEU A 158 13.98 -19.22 -2.33
N THR A 159 14.14 -20.25 -1.49
CA THR A 159 15.25 -20.32 -0.54
C THR A 159 16.60 -20.36 -1.25
N ALA A 160 16.71 -21.10 -2.36
CA ALA A 160 17.94 -21.17 -3.15
C ALA A 160 18.24 -19.86 -3.90
N ALA A 161 17.22 -19.08 -4.25
CA ALA A 161 17.37 -17.83 -4.96
C ALA A 161 17.76 -16.65 -4.06
N LEU A 162 17.48 -16.75 -2.76
CA LEU A 162 17.79 -15.73 -1.76
C LEU A 162 19.17 -15.99 -1.12
N GLU A 163 20.15 -15.14 -1.42
CA GLU A 163 21.41 -15.13 -0.67
C GLU A 163 21.46 -13.98 0.35
N PRO A 164 22.24 -14.09 1.44
CA PRO A 164 22.38 -13.01 2.41
C PRO A 164 22.83 -11.69 1.75
N GLY A 165 21.98 -10.65 1.86
CA GLY A 165 22.25 -9.31 1.34
C GLY A 165 21.67 -9.00 -0.05
N ASP A 166 20.97 -9.95 -0.68
CA ASP A 166 20.22 -9.66 -1.90
C ASP A 166 19.05 -8.70 -1.61
N ALA A 167 18.71 -7.86 -2.60
CA ALA A 167 17.47 -7.09 -2.58
C ALA A 167 16.37 -7.95 -3.21
N ALA A 168 15.29 -8.19 -2.46
CA ALA A 168 14.13 -8.95 -2.90
C ALA A 168 12.88 -8.07 -2.92
N VAL A 169 12.00 -8.31 -3.89
CA VAL A 169 10.76 -7.56 -4.12
C VAL A 169 9.61 -8.48 -4.45
#